data_AF-A0AAV1U3Z2-F1
#
_entry.id   AF-A0AAV1U3Z2-F1
#
_cell.length_a   1.000
_cell.length_b   1.000
_cell.length_c   1.000
_cell.angle_alpha   90.00
_cell.angle_beta   90.00
_cell.angle_gamma   90.00
#
_symmetry.space_group_name_H-M   'P 1'
#
loop_
_entity.id
_entity.type
_entity.pdbx_description
1 polymer ?
#
loop_
_entity_poly.entity_id
_entity_poly.type
_entity_poly.pdbx_seq_one_letter_code
_entity_poly.pdbx_strand_id
1 'polypeptide(L)'
;MTKETPRKTTRQKANQSARICAVYSSVSRDLVPHIHYRKRHPVNTAGGFSSRDKALVVLCSELVLVALTHSLVHFDKVTAAELDLDPDAGKSTVELIQARGYVVETHKSRKIDGYILSMHRLPTSYEESQAGTTDNDKADRNKPAVFVQHETVASSFAWVCDTRNHSLAFVLADAGYDVWLGNNRGNTYSSSHVKYTTKDTAFWAFHGKTWAV
;
A
#
# COMPACT_ATOMS: atom_id res chain seq x y z
N MET A 1 -1.24 -18.14 33.24
CA MET A 1 -2.57 -18.00 32.63
C MET A 1 -2.42 -17.16 31.37
N THR A 2 -2.12 -17.80 30.25
CA THR A 2 -1.95 -17.17 28.94
C THR A 2 -3.33 -16.96 28.29
N LYS A 3 -3.66 -15.72 27.93
CA LYS A 3 -4.87 -15.41 27.16
C LYS A 3 -4.56 -15.54 25.68
N GLU A 4 -5.03 -16.62 25.04
CA GLU A 4 -5.03 -16.75 23.59
C GLU A 4 -6.06 -15.79 22.97
N THR A 5 -5.64 -15.05 21.94
CA THR A 5 -6.53 -14.23 21.10
C THR A 5 -6.98 -15.08 19.89
N PRO A 6 -8.28 -15.07 19.51
CA PRO A 6 -8.80 -16.03 18.54
C PRO A 6 -8.39 -15.68 17.09
N ARG A 7 -7.84 -16.68 16.39
CA ARG A 7 -7.43 -16.61 14.98
C ARG A 7 -8.67 -16.59 14.08
N LYS A 8 -8.89 -15.50 13.33
CA LYS A 8 -9.98 -15.41 12.35
C LYS A 8 -9.74 -16.40 11.20
N THR A 9 -10.77 -17.17 10.84
CA THR A 9 -10.69 -18.23 9.83
C THR A 9 -10.66 -17.65 8.41
N THR A 10 -10.10 -18.41 7.46
CA THR A 10 -10.01 -18.07 6.03
C THR A 10 -11.37 -17.67 5.41
N ARG A 11 -12.47 -18.20 5.95
CA ARG A 11 -13.85 -17.88 5.56
C ARG A 11 -14.30 -16.47 5.98
N GLN A 12 -13.76 -15.93 7.07
CA GLN A 12 -14.06 -14.55 7.50
C GLN A 12 -13.34 -13.50 6.65
N LYS A 13 -12.14 -13.80 6.13
CA LYS A 13 -11.41 -12.91 5.22
C LYS A 13 -12.09 -12.83 3.84
N ALA A 14 -12.62 -13.95 3.33
CA ALA A 14 -13.34 -14.00 2.05
C ALA A 14 -14.65 -13.17 2.06
N ASN A 15 -15.37 -13.14 3.19
CA ASN A 15 -16.60 -12.33 3.32
C ASN A 15 -16.35 -10.82 3.35
N GLN A 16 -15.12 -10.39 3.69
CA GLN A 16 -14.76 -8.98 3.73
C GLN A 16 -14.41 -8.44 2.33
N SER A 17 -13.77 -9.27 1.49
CA SER A 17 -13.49 -8.92 0.09
C SER A 17 -14.76 -8.86 -0.79
N ALA A 18 -15.76 -9.70 -0.52
CA ALA A 18 -17.03 -9.68 -1.26
C ALA A 18 -17.86 -8.41 -1.00
N ARG A 19 -17.72 -7.79 0.17
CA ARG A 19 -18.44 -6.56 0.53
C ARG A 19 -17.88 -5.30 -0.14
N ILE A 20 -16.58 -5.29 -0.46
CA ILE A 20 -15.92 -4.15 -1.11
C ILE A 20 -16.24 -4.11 -2.61
N CYS A 21 -16.34 -5.27 -3.28
CA CYS A 21 -16.75 -5.34 -4.69
C CYS A 21 -18.21 -4.92 -4.94
N ALA A 22 -19.11 -5.15 -3.99
CA ALA A 22 -20.53 -4.78 -4.15
C ALA A 22 -20.73 -3.25 -4.20
N VAL A 23 -19.92 -2.49 -3.44
CA VAL A 23 -20.00 -1.02 -3.36
C VAL A 23 -19.57 -0.34 -4.67
N TYR A 24 -18.65 -0.95 -5.42
CA TYR A 24 -18.21 -0.40 -6.71
C TYR A 24 -19.22 -0.61 -7.85
N SER A 25 -20.07 -1.65 -7.76
CA SER A 25 -21.01 -2.01 -8.83
C SER A 25 -22.34 -1.25 -8.80
N SER A 26 -22.73 -0.67 -7.67
CA SER A 26 -24.00 0.07 -7.52
C SER A 26 -23.89 1.54 -7.93
N VAL A 27 -22.70 2.13 -7.94
CA VAL A 27 -22.49 3.56 -8.24
C VAL A 27 -22.48 3.84 -9.76
N SER A 28 -22.34 2.81 -10.61
CA SER A 28 -22.21 2.99 -12.07
C SER A 28 -23.50 2.84 -12.88
N ARG A 29 -24.68 2.63 -12.26
CA ARG A 29 -25.95 2.45 -13.02
C ARG A 29 -26.92 3.64 -12.99
N ASP A 30 -26.72 4.62 -12.12
CA ASP A 30 -27.74 5.67 -11.89
C ASP A 30 -27.42 7.03 -12.56
N LEU A 31 -26.48 7.07 -13.52
CA LEU A 31 -26.05 8.31 -14.19
C LEU A 31 -26.25 8.28 -15.72
N VAL A 32 -27.46 7.92 -16.18
CA VAL A 32 -27.93 8.31 -17.52
C VAL A 32 -29.44 8.61 -17.48
N PRO A 33 -29.87 9.88 -17.37
CA PRO A 33 -31.27 10.20 -17.61
C PRO A 33 -31.54 10.19 -19.13
N HIS A 34 -32.36 9.24 -19.59
CA HIS A 34 -32.96 9.28 -20.92
C HIS A 34 -33.93 10.48 -21.01
N ILE A 35 -33.53 11.52 -21.72
CA ILE A 35 -34.37 12.70 -21.98
C ILE A 35 -35.40 12.34 -23.05
N HIS A 36 -36.66 12.15 -22.65
CA HIS A 36 -37.81 12.21 -23.55
C HIS A 36 -38.42 13.62 -23.49
N TYR A 37 -38.33 14.37 -24.59
CA TYR A 37 -38.94 15.70 -24.69
C TYR A 37 -40.45 15.56 -24.98
N ARG A 38 -41.28 15.62 -23.94
CA ARG A 38 -42.74 15.74 -24.07
C ARG A 38 -43.13 17.22 -23.92
N LYS A 39 -43.69 17.82 -24.98
CA LYS A 39 -44.25 19.19 -24.95
C LYS A 39 -45.23 19.30 -23.77
N ARG A 40 -44.94 20.18 -22.81
CA ARG A 40 -45.88 20.55 -21.74
C ARG A 40 -46.80 21.65 -22.24
N HIS A 41 -48.12 21.44 -22.09
CA HIS A 41 -49.11 22.51 -22.13
C HIS A 41 -48.99 23.37 -20.86
N PRO A 42 -49.29 24.68 -20.93
CA PRO A 42 -49.25 25.54 -19.76
C PRO A 42 -50.33 25.12 -18.77
N VAL A 43 -49.91 24.73 -17.56
CA VAL A 43 -50.82 24.56 -16.41
C VAL A 43 -50.94 25.93 -15.76
N ASN A 44 -52.16 26.48 -15.77
CA ASN A 44 -52.50 27.68 -15.01
C ASN A 44 -52.28 27.41 -13.52
N THR A 45 -51.30 28.08 -12.92
CA THR A 45 -51.10 28.10 -11.46
C THR A 45 -52.00 29.17 -10.84
N ALA A 46 -53.13 28.75 -10.31
CA ALA A 46 -53.92 29.54 -9.37
C ALA A 46 -54.53 28.59 -8.32
N GLY A 47 -53.70 28.17 -7.37
CA GLY A 47 -54.12 27.38 -6.22
C GLY A 47 -53.20 27.66 -5.05
N GLY A 48 -53.65 28.49 -4.10
CA GLY A 48 -52.94 28.73 -2.85
C GLY A 48 -52.92 27.45 -2.00
N PHE A 49 -51.77 27.14 -1.42
CA PHE A 49 -51.58 25.98 -0.55
C PHE A 49 -52.51 26.06 0.68
N SER A 50 -53.23 24.96 0.95
CA SER A 50 -54.09 24.82 2.13
C SER A 50 -53.26 24.81 3.41
N SER A 51 -53.86 25.14 4.55
CA SER A 51 -53.18 25.12 5.86
C SER A 51 -52.58 23.74 6.19
N ARG A 52 -53.21 22.66 5.70
CA ARG A 52 -52.73 21.28 5.84
C ARG A 52 -51.48 21.01 5.00
N ASP A 53 -51.38 21.61 3.81
CA ASP A 53 -50.23 21.44 2.91
C ASP A 53 -49.01 22.18 3.46
N LYS A 54 -49.21 23.34 4.10
CA LYS A 54 -48.14 24.07 4.81
C LYS A 54 -47.59 23.26 5.99
N ALA A 55 -48.46 22.61 6.76
CA ALA A 55 -48.05 21.74 7.87
C ALA A 55 -47.25 20.53 7.38
N LEU A 56 -47.63 19.94 6.24
CA LEU A 56 -46.92 18.81 5.65
C LEU A 56 -45.51 19.20 5.17
N VAL A 57 -45.37 20.37 4.55
CA VAL A 57 -44.08 20.89 4.10
C VAL A 57 -43.15 21.15 5.29
N VAL A 58 -43.66 21.72 6.38
CA VAL A 58 -42.89 21.94 7.62
C VAL A 58 -42.44 20.61 8.23
N LEU A 59 -43.31 19.61 8.31
CA LEU A 59 -42.95 18.29 8.83
C LEU A 59 -41.90 17.58 7.96
N CYS A 60 -42.01 17.71 6.63
CA CYS A 60 -41.00 17.17 5.71
C CYS A 60 -39.65 17.88 5.86
N SER A 61 -39.63 19.20 6.04
CA SER A 61 -38.37 19.94 6.24
C SER A 61 -37.68 19.57 7.55
N GLU A 62 -38.45 19.38 8.63
CA GLU A 62 -37.89 18.93 9.92
C GLU A 62 -37.34 17.50 9.83
N LEU A 63 -38.04 16.59 9.15
CA LEU A 63 -37.55 15.22 8.91
C LEU A 63 -36.25 15.20 8.09
N VAL A 64 -36.13 16.06 7.08
CA VAL A 64 -34.90 16.21 6.29
C VAL A 64 -33.77 16.77 7.17
N LEU A 65 -34.06 17.76 8.03
CA LEU A 65 -33.06 18.32 8.94
C LEU A 65 -32.57 17.27 9.96
N VAL A 66 -33.49 16.47 10.50
CA VAL A 66 -33.17 15.36 11.41
C VAL A 66 -32.37 14.26 10.68
N ALA A 67 -32.73 13.93 9.44
CA ALA A 67 -31.98 12.94 8.66
C ALA A 67 -30.56 13.43 8.30
N LEU A 68 -30.40 14.71 7.95
CA LEU A 68 -29.10 15.32 7.67
C LEU A 68 -28.23 15.40 8.93
N THR A 69 -28.80 15.83 10.06
CA THR A 69 -28.06 15.90 11.34
C THR A 69 -27.69 14.50 11.85
N HIS A 70 -28.57 13.51 11.73
CA HIS A 70 -28.24 12.12 12.06
C HIS A 70 -27.14 11.57 11.14
N SER A 71 -27.16 11.91 9.85
CA SER A 71 -26.13 11.51 8.89
C SER A 71 -24.77 12.16 9.20
N LEU A 72 -24.75 13.43 9.59
CA LEU A 72 -23.53 14.15 10.01
C LEU A 72 -22.95 13.58 11.32
N VAL A 73 -23.79 13.34 12.33
CA VAL A 73 -23.36 12.72 13.59
C VAL A 73 -22.86 11.28 13.38
N HIS A 74 -23.43 10.55 12.42
CA HIS A 74 -22.92 9.23 12.05
C HIS A 74 -21.62 9.32 11.23
N PHE A 75 -21.41 10.40 10.47
CA PHE A 75 -20.17 10.66 9.73
C PHE A 75 -19.00 10.96 10.69
N ASP A 76 -19.21 11.80 11.71
CA ASP A 76 -18.20 12.09 12.74
C ASP A 76 -17.80 10.85 13.55
N LYS A 77 -18.73 9.90 13.74
CA LYS A 77 -18.43 8.61 14.38
C LYS A 77 -17.67 7.64 13.48
N VAL A 78 -17.73 7.80 12.16
CA VAL A 78 -17.03 6.94 11.19
C VAL A 78 -15.58 7.37 10.98
N THR A 79 -15.21 8.62 11.28
CA THR A 79 -13.83 9.10 11.16
C THR A 79 -12.93 8.75 12.35
N ALA A 80 -13.48 8.28 13.48
CA ALA A 80 -12.74 8.08 14.72
C ALA A 80 -12.68 6.61 15.21
N ALA A 81 -13.04 5.65 14.37
CA ALA A 81 -12.53 4.30 14.55
C ALA A 81 -11.05 4.35 14.15
N GLU A 82 -10.17 4.47 15.16
CA GLU A 82 -8.72 4.36 15.03
C GLU A 82 -8.41 3.18 14.08
N LEU A 83 -8.02 3.50 12.85
CA LEU A 83 -7.53 2.50 11.92
C LEU A 83 -6.25 1.97 12.57
N ASP A 84 -6.33 0.75 13.11
CA ASP A 84 -5.19 -0.03 13.59
C ASP A 84 -4.32 -0.36 12.37
N LEU A 85 -3.56 0.64 11.92
CA LEU A 85 -2.66 0.54 10.79
C LEU A 85 -1.52 -0.39 11.17
N ASP A 86 -1.14 -1.23 10.21
CA ASP A 86 0.01 -2.11 10.38
C ASP A 86 1.24 -1.26 10.77
N PRO A 87 1.98 -1.61 11.84
CA PRO A 87 3.16 -0.85 12.28
C PRO A 87 4.27 -0.81 11.23
N ASP A 88 4.22 -1.65 10.19
CA ASP A 88 5.13 -1.66 9.07
C ASP A 88 4.65 -0.82 7.88
N ALA A 89 3.44 -0.28 7.93
CA ALA A 89 2.91 0.61 6.90
C ALA A 89 3.83 1.82 6.72
N GLY A 90 4.30 2.01 5.49
CA GLY A 90 5.16 3.14 5.10
C GLY A 90 6.66 2.93 5.37
N LYS A 91 7.09 1.84 6.00
CA LYS A 91 8.52 1.55 6.17
C LYS A 91 9.20 1.18 4.86
N SER A 92 10.42 1.64 4.69
CA SER A 92 11.35 1.20 3.65
C SER A 92 11.88 -0.22 3.91
N THR A 93 12.45 -0.84 2.88
CA THR A 93 13.14 -2.15 2.98
C THR A 93 14.17 -2.14 4.11
N VAL A 94 14.97 -1.08 4.22
CA VAL A 94 16.02 -0.94 5.25
C VAL A 94 15.39 -0.89 6.65
N GLU A 95 14.35 -0.08 6.83
CA GLU A 95 13.66 0.04 8.11
C GLU A 95 12.96 -1.25 8.52
N LEU A 96 12.42 -2.03 7.56
CA LEU A 96 11.84 -3.34 7.83
C LEU A 96 12.90 -4.33 8.30
N ILE A 97 14.05 -4.40 7.61
CA ILE A 97 15.14 -5.30 7.99
C ILE A 97 15.66 -4.95 9.39
N GLN A 98 15.86 -3.67 9.68
CA GLN A 98 16.26 -3.19 11.00
C GLN A 98 15.20 -3.47 12.06
N ALA A 99 13.91 -3.26 11.76
CA ALA A 99 12.81 -3.55 12.67
C ALA A 99 12.69 -5.06 12.97
N ARG A 100 13.22 -5.93 12.11
CA ARG A 100 13.35 -7.37 12.39
C ARG A 100 14.65 -7.74 13.12
N GLY A 101 15.53 -6.79 13.41
CA GLY A 101 16.75 -6.99 14.20
C GLY A 101 17.95 -7.50 13.39
N TYR A 102 17.96 -7.31 12.07
CA TYR A 102 19.11 -7.66 11.23
C TYR A 102 19.95 -6.43 10.93
N VAL A 103 21.26 -6.65 10.77
CA VAL A 103 22.16 -5.67 10.14
C VAL A 103 21.85 -5.59 8.66
N VAL A 104 21.85 -4.38 8.11
CA VAL A 104 21.64 -4.12 6.69
C VAL A 104 22.61 -3.08 6.17
N GLU A 105 23.25 -3.39 5.05
CA GLU A 105 24.10 -2.46 4.32
C GLU A 105 23.36 -1.99 3.06
N THR A 106 23.64 -0.78 2.59
CA THR A 106 23.17 -0.29 1.28
C THR A 106 24.35 0.04 0.39
N HIS A 107 24.44 -0.65 -0.74
CA HIS A 107 25.53 -0.53 -1.71
C HIS A 107 25.02 0.13 -2.97
N LYS A 108 25.73 1.15 -3.47
CA LYS A 108 25.41 1.81 -4.73
C LYS A 108 26.38 1.40 -5.82
N SER A 109 25.87 0.97 -6.95
CA SER A 109 26.65 0.61 -8.12
C SER A 109 26.29 1.48 -9.31
N ARG A 110 27.29 2.05 -9.98
CA ARG A 110 27.12 2.82 -11.21
C ARG A 110 27.28 1.90 -12.41
N LYS A 111 26.25 1.86 -13.25
CA LYS A 111 26.26 1.12 -14.52
C LYS A 111 26.88 1.97 -15.63
N ILE A 112 27.35 1.30 -16.69
CA ILE A 112 28.00 1.93 -17.84
C ILE A 112 27.08 2.92 -18.59
N ASP A 113 25.79 2.63 -18.58
CA ASP A 113 24.74 3.47 -19.18
C ASP A 113 24.32 4.65 -18.30
N GLY A 114 24.89 4.77 -17.09
CA GLY A 114 24.73 5.93 -16.22
C GLY A 114 23.71 5.78 -15.09
N TYR A 115 22.99 4.66 -15.00
CA TYR A 115 22.09 4.40 -13.86
C TYR A 115 22.89 4.11 -12.60
N ILE A 116 22.34 4.54 -11.46
CA ILE A 116 22.88 4.25 -10.14
C ILE A 116 21.87 3.32 -9.45
N LEU A 117 22.28 2.07 -9.26
CA LEU A 117 21.45 1.03 -8.63
C LEU A 117 21.81 0.88 -7.16
N SER A 118 20.82 0.79 -6.28
CA SER A 118 21.00 0.54 -4.85
C SER A 118 20.67 -0.90 -4.51
N MET A 119 21.61 -1.65 -3.95
CA MET A 119 21.39 -3.01 -3.43
C MET A 119 21.38 -2.98 -1.92
N HIS A 120 20.53 -3.79 -1.29
CA HIS A 120 20.56 -3.99 0.15
C HIS A 120 21.21 -5.33 0.46
N ARG A 121 22.01 -5.40 1.52
CA ARG A 121 22.73 -6.61 1.89
C ARG A 121 22.50 -6.95 3.35
N LEU A 122 22.20 -8.21 3.64
CA LEU A 122 22.18 -8.78 4.99
C LEU A 122 23.43 -9.67 5.10
N PRO A 123 24.53 -9.17 5.69
CA PRO A 123 25.79 -9.92 5.79
C PRO A 123 25.75 -11.02 6.87
N THR A 124 24.74 -10.99 7.74
CA THR A 124 24.72 -11.73 9.00
C THR A 124 23.34 -12.28 9.31
N SER A 125 23.31 -13.42 10.00
CA SER A 125 22.12 -13.98 10.65
C SER A 125 21.58 -13.06 11.75
N TYR A 126 20.39 -13.37 12.26
CA TYR A 126 19.78 -12.69 13.38
C TYR A 126 20.66 -12.75 14.64
N GLU A 127 21.11 -13.95 15.04
CA GLU A 127 21.92 -14.15 16.26
C GLU A 127 23.19 -13.34 16.21
N GLU A 128 23.88 -13.37 15.05
CA GLU A 128 25.06 -12.56 14.83
C GLU A 128 24.72 -11.08 14.93
N SER A 129 23.64 -10.61 14.28
CA SER A 129 23.20 -9.21 14.32
C SER A 129 22.98 -8.72 15.75
N GLN A 130 22.39 -9.56 16.61
CA GLN A 130 22.11 -9.24 18.02
C GLN A 130 23.35 -9.26 18.93
N ALA A 131 24.43 -9.96 18.54
CA ALA A 131 25.64 -10.08 19.35
C ALA A 131 26.47 -8.78 19.49
N GLY A 132 26.00 -7.64 18.96
CA GLY A 132 26.56 -6.31 19.24
C GLY A 132 27.94 -6.02 18.63
N THR A 133 28.55 -6.94 17.88
CA THR A 133 29.83 -6.67 17.21
C THR A 133 29.62 -5.80 15.97
N THR A 134 30.35 -4.69 15.90
CA THR A 134 30.17 -3.58 14.94
C THR A 134 30.72 -3.93 13.55
N ASP A 135 29.81 -3.92 12.57
CA ASP A 135 29.85 -3.54 11.16
C ASP A 135 31.02 -3.86 10.21
N ASN A 136 32.20 -4.34 10.65
CA ASN A 136 33.28 -4.70 9.72
C ASN A 136 33.89 -6.09 9.94
N ASP A 137 33.73 -6.68 11.13
CA ASP A 137 34.26 -8.03 11.42
C ASP A 137 33.24 -9.16 11.16
N LYS A 138 31.99 -8.82 10.85
CA LYS A 138 30.85 -9.76 10.90
C LYS A 138 30.42 -10.31 9.53
N ALA A 139 30.79 -9.64 8.44
CA ALA A 139 30.73 -10.25 7.11
C ALA A 139 31.87 -11.28 7.05
N ASP A 140 31.66 -12.45 7.66
CA ASP A 140 32.55 -13.59 7.47
C ASP A 140 32.68 -13.79 5.97
N ARG A 141 33.88 -13.49 5.44
CA ARG A 141 34.18 -13.52 4.02
C ARG A 141 34.03 -14.93 3.44
N ASN A 142 33.82 -15.93 4.29
CA ASN A 142 33.60 -17.32 3.91
C ASN A 142 32.12 -17.69 3.71
N LYS A 143 31.16 -16.81 4.04
CA LYS A 143 29.74 -17.09 3.80
C LYS A 143 29.46 -17.12 2.29
N PRO A 144 28.75 -18.15 1.78
CA PRO A 144 28.33 -18.16 0.40
C PRO A 144 27.38 -17.00 0.12
N ALA A 145 27.69 -16.21 -0.91
CA ALA A 145 26.84 -15.10 -1.31
C ALA A 145 25.62 -15.60 -2.12
N VAL A 146 24.45 -15.06 -1.81
CA VAL A 146 23.20 -15.30 -2.55
C VAL A 146 22.63 -13.97 -3.01
N PHE A 147 22.45 -13.85 -4.33
CA PHE A 147 21.78 -12.70 -4.93
C PHE A 147 20.32 -13.01 -5.21
N VAL A 148 19.42 -12.21 -4.67
CA VAL A 148 17.97 -12.36 -4.80
C VAL A 148 17.41 -11.17 -5.57
N GLN A 149 16.76 -11.46 -6.70
CA GLN A 149 16.26 -10.46 -7.62
C GLN A 149 14.73 -10.46 -7.65
N HIS A 150 14.13 -9.29 -7.46
CA HIS A 150 12.69 -9.09 -7.57
C HIS A 150 12.20 -9.08 -9.04
N GLU A 151 10.89 -9.17 -9.19
CA GLU A 151 10.13 -9.27 -10.43
C GLU A 151 9.88 -7.89 -11.09
N THR A 152 9.05 -7.87 -12.12
CA THR A 152 8.63 -6.62 -12.76
C THR A 152 7.69 -5.84 -11.85
N VAL A 153 7.88 -4.53 -11.71
CA VAL A 153 7.09 -3.63 -10.83
C VAL A 153 7.20 -4.00 -9.34
N ALA A 154 8.41 -4.34 -8.88
CA ALA A 154 8.71 -4.63 -7.49
C ALA A 154 10.02 -3.97 -7.04
N SER A 155 10.43 -4.26 -5.81
CA SER A 155 11.72 -3.89 -5.25
C SER A 155 12.20 -4.96 -4.28
N SER A 156 13.39 -4.78 -3.70
CA SER A 156 13.92 -5.59 -2.60
C SER A 156 12.93 -5.81 -1.43
N PHE A 157 11.92 -4.95 -1.30
CA PHE A 157 10.82 -5.10 -0.33
C PHE A 157 10.15 -6.47 -0.39
N ALA A 158 10.01 -7.05 -1.59
CA ALA A 158 9.32 -8.33 -1.79
C ALA A 158 9.93 -9.48 -0.96
N TRP A 159 11.21 -9.38 -0.62
CA TRP A 159 11.93 -10.43 0.11
C TRP A 159 11.96 -10.24 1.62
N VAL A 160 11.39 -9.14 2.13
CA VAL A 160 11.43 -8.73 3.55
C VAL A 160 10.08 -8.28 4.11
N CYS A 161 9.02 -8.27 3.30
CA CYS A 161 7.73 -7.67 3.65
C CYS A 161 6.91 -8.45 4.69
N ASP A 162 7.24 -9.71 4.96
CA ASP A 162 6.60 -10.54 5.97
C ASP A 162 7.52 -10.71 7.21
N THR A 163 7.11 -11.55 8.15
CA THR A 163 7.86 -11.95 9.35
C THR A 163 9.17 -12.68 9.02
N ARG A 164 10.06 -12.77 10.02
CA ARG A 164 11.39 -13.42 9.91
C ARG A 164 11.35 -14.81 9.29
N ASN A 165 10.37 -15.63 9.68
CA ASN A 165 10.30 -17.03 9.26
C ASN A 165 9.65 -17.23 7.88
N HIS A 166 9.08 -16.18 7.29
CA HIS A 166 8.30 -16.25 6.04
C HIS A 166 8.93 -15.45 4.89
N SER A 167 9.81 -14.50 5.22
CA SER A 167 10.54 -13.70 4.25
C SER A 167 11.84 -14.37 3.86
N LEU A 168 12.02 -14.60 2.56
CA LEU A 168 13.16 -15.35 2.01
C LEU A 168 14.52 -14.78 2.44
N ALA A 169 14.67 -13.45 2.49
CA ALA A 169 15.93 -12.82 2.85
C ALA A 169 16.39 -13.20 4.27
N PHE A 170 15.45 -13.24 5.22
CA PHE A 170 15.74 -13.58 6.61
C PHE A 170 16.04 -15.07 6.77
N VAL A 171 15.26 -15.94 6.11
CA VAL A 171 15.50 -17.39 6.12
C VAL A 171 16.89 -17.73 5.57
N LEU A 172 17.34 -17.06 4.50
CA LEU A 172 18.68 -17.24 3.95
C LEU A 172 19.77 -16.70 4.88
N ALA A 173 19.59 -15.52 5.47
CA ALA A 173 20.56 -14.95 6.40
C ALA A 173 20.77 -15.87 7.63
N ASP A 174 19.68 -16.38 8.20
CA ASP A 174 19.73 -17.30 9.36
C ASP A 174 20.28 -18.68 8.98
N ALA A 175 20.18 -19.08 7.70
CA ALA A 175 20.85 -20.27 7.18
C ALA A 175 22.35 -20.06 6.91
N GLY A 176 22.91 -18.88 7.20
CA GLY A 176 24.35 -18.59 7.10
C GLY A 176 24.82 -18.06 5.75
N TYR A 177 23.91 -17.57 4.90
CA TYR A 177 24.26 -16.94 3.63
C TYR A 177 24.54 -15.44 3.78
N ASP A 178 25.40 -14.90 2.93
CA ASP A 178 25.53 -13.45 2.71
C ASP A 178 24.51 -13.02 1.64
N VAL A 179 23.43 -12.36 2.06
CA VAL A 179 22.27 -12.13 1.20
C VAL A 179 22.31 -10.76 0.57
N TRP A 180 22.25 -10.71 -0.75
CA TRP A 180 22.19 -9.49 -1.55
C TRP A 180 20.84 -9.35 -2.23
N LEU A 181 20.15 -8.24 -1.99
CA LEU A 181 18.85 -7.91 -2.55
C LEU A 181 19.03 -6.87 -3.66
N GLY A 182 18.82 -7.31 -4.90
CA GLY A 182 18.91 -6.47 -6.08
C GLY A 182 17.75 -5.49 -6.20
N ASN A 183 18.01 -4.34 -6.83
CA ASN A 183 16.96 -3.42 -7.26
C ASN A 183 17.18 -3.00 -8.71
N ASN A 184 16.14 -3.19 -9.52
CA ASN A 184 16.16 -2.77 -10.92
C ASN A 184 16.04 -1.25 -11.04
N ARG A 185 16.65 -0.71 -12.10
CA ARG A 185 16.51 0.70 -12.49
C ARG A 185 15.05 1.15 -12.51
N GLY A 186 14.81 2.38 -12.07
CA GLY A 186 13.49 3.00 -12.08
C GLY A 186 12.56 2.59 -10.93
N ASN A 187 12.92 1.61 -10.10
CA ASN A 187 12.16 1.32 -8.88
C ASN A 187 12.46 2.34 -7.76
N THR A 188 11.78 2.18 -6.62
CA THR A 188 11.89 3.07 -5.44
C THR A 188 13.33 3.36 -5.00
N TYR A 189 14.24 2.38 -5.12
CA TYR A 189 15.62 2.49 -4.62
C TYR A 189 16.66 2.81 -5.69
N SER A 190 16.30 2.68 -6.97
CA SER A 190 17.23 2.78 -8.11
C SER A 190 16.71 3.75 -9.18
N SER A 191 16.21 4.91 -8.74
CA SER A 191 15.64 5.98 -9.57
C SER A 191 16.63 7.10 -9.91
N SER A 192 17.93 6.86 -9.74
CA SER A 192 19.00 7.85 -9.95
C SER A 192 19.81 7.57 -11.21
N HIS A 193 20.21 8.63 -11.92
CA HIS A 193 21.03 8.56 -13.14
C HIS A 193 21.98 9.75 -13.21
N VAL A 194 23.16 9.57 -13.80
CA VAL A 194 24.22 10.59 -13.80
C VAL A 194 23.92 11.82 -14.66
N LYS A 195 23.04 11.67 -15.65
CA LYS A 195 22.69 12.71 -16.64
C LYS A 195 21.21 13.09 -16.66
N TYR A 196 20.33 12.18 -16.25
CA TYR A 196 18.89 12.29 -16.48
C TYR A 196 18.17 12.18 -15.14
N THR A 197 16.99 12.76 -15.05
CA THR A 197 16.09 12.66 -13.90
C THR A 197 14.88 11.82 -14.26
N THR A 198 14.11 11.37 -13.28
CA THR A 198 12.86 10.62 -13.51
C THR A 198 11.78 11.41 -14.26
N LYS A 199 11.98 12.72 -14.49
CA LYS A 199 11.09 13.57 -15.32
C LYS A 199 11.44 13.50 -16.81
N ASP A 200 12.66 13.08 -17.15
CA ASP A 200 13.13 13.00 -18.52
C ASP A 200 12.67 11.71 -19.18
N THR A 201 12.10 11.78 -20.39
CA THR A 201 11.72 10.57 -21.14
C THR A 201 12.92 9.67 -21.43
N ALA A 202 14.11 10.26 -21.59
CA ALA A 202 15.37 9.54 -21.75
C ALA A 202 15.75 8.68 -20.54
N PHE A 203 15.30 9.04 -19.33
CA PHE A 203 15.47 8.19 -18.14
C PHE A 203 14.63 6.92 -18.20
N TRP A 204 13.52 6.91 -18.93
CA TRP A 204 12.65 5.74 -19.05
C TRP A 204 12.86 4.96 -20.34
N ALA A 205 13.79 5.41 -21.18
CA ALA A 205 14.15 4.77 -22.44
C ALA A 205 15.05 3.54 -22.26
N PHE A 206 14.76 2.70 -21.25
CA PHE A 206 15.33 1.38 -21.09
C PHE A 206 14.27 0.34 -21.44
N HIS A 207 14.60 -0.60 -22.33
CA HIS A 207 13.64 -1.59 -22.85
C HIS A 207 14.30 -2.95 -23.05
N GLY A 208 13.57 -4.03 -22.81
CA GLY A 208 14.07 -5.40 -23.04
C GLY A 208 15.30 -5.72 -22.20
N LYS A 209 16.27 -6.47 -22.74
CA LYS A 209 17.41 -7.10 -22.01
C LYS A 209 18.28 -6.20 -21.10
N THR A 210 18.09 -4.88 -21.09
CA THR A 210 18.76 -3.92 -20.19
C THR A 210 18.07 -3.71 -18.85
N TRP A 211 16.89 -4.32 -18.61
CA TRP A 211 16.18 -4.24 -17.31
C TRP A 211 16.84 -5.07 -16.20
N ALA A 212 17.59 -6.10 -16.56
CA ALA A 212 18.24 -7.01 -15.61
C ALA A 212 19.56 -6.42 -15.08
N VAL A 213 19.81 -6.66 -13.79
CA VAL A 213 21.01 -6.26 -13.03
C VAL A 213 22.30 -6.68 -13.72
#